data_AF-A0A945QLP9-F1
#
_entry.id   AF-A0A945QLP9-F1
#
_cell.length_a   1.000
_cell.length_b   1.000
_cell.length_c   1.000
_cell.angle_alpha   90.00
_cell.angle_beta   90.00
_cell.angle_gamma   90.00
#
_symmetry.space_group_name_H-M   'P 1'
#
loop_
_entity.id
_entity.type
_entity.pdbx_description
1 polymer ?
#
loop_
_entity_poly.entity_id
_entity_poly.type
_entity_poly.pdbx_seq_one_letter_code
_entity_poly.pdbx_strand_id
1 'polypeptide(L)' 'MPNKHSNVLILGSGAAGLTAAIYSARANLKPILIHGMQPGGQMT' A
#
# COMPACT_ATOMS: atom_id res chain seq x y z
N MET A 1 7.19 4.77 20.42
CA MET A 1 6.16 4.40 19.42
C MET A 1 6.02 2.88 19.46
N PRO A 2 4.81 2.30 19.58
CA PRO A 2 4.66 0.86 19.56
C PRO A 2 5.12 0.28 18.22
N ASN A 3 5.81 -0.86 18.26
CA ASN A 3 6.31 -1.53 17.07
C ASN A 3 5.12 -2.15 16.31
N LYS A 4 4.82 -1.68 15.09
CA LYS A 4 3.66 -2.12 14.31
C LYS A 4 4.10 -3.17 13.29
N HIS A 5 3.86 -4.44 13.61
CA HIS A 5 4.13 -5.56 12.71
C HIS A 5 3.03 -5.71 11.65
N SER A 6 3.41 -5.95 10.40
CA SER A 6 2.49 -6.17 9.29
C SER A 6 3.04 -7.23 8.35
N ASN A 7 2.19 -8.18 7.93
CA ASN A 7 2.56 -9.22 6.96
C ASN A 7 2.94 -8.64 5.60
N VAL A 8 2.26 -7.57 5.18
CA VAL A 8 2.50 -6.87 3.92
C VAL A 8 2.42 -5.37 4.17
N LEU A 9 3.53 -4.68 3.89
CA LEU A 9 3.62 -3.22 3.91
C LEU A 9 3.91 -2.74 2.50
N ILE A 10 3.09 -1.81 2.01
CA ILE A 10 3.20 -1.26 0.66
C ILE A 10 3.44 0.24 0.79
N LEU A 11 4.53 0.71 0.17
CA LEU A 11 4.88 2.13 0.11
C LEU A 11 4.72 2.61 -1.34
N GLY A 12 3.76 3.50 -1.58
CA GLY A 12 3.59 4.13 -2.89
C GLY A 12 2.15 4.51 -3.21
N SER A 13 1.96 5.65 -3.87
CA SER A 13 0.66 6.16 -4.30
C SER A 13 0.36 5.95 -5.79
N GLY A 14 1.28 5.32 -6.53
CA GLY A 14 1.12 5.03 -7.96
C GLY A 14 0.28 3.78 -8.25
N ALA A 15 0.04 3.53 -9.54
CA ALA A 15 -0.75 2.38 -9.99
C ALA A 15 -0.23 1.05 -9.44
N ALA A 16 1.09 0.83 -9.45
CA ALA A 16 1.70 -0.40 -8.93
C ALA A 16 1.38 -0.65 -7.44
N GLY A 17 1.50 0.38 -6.59
CA GLY A 17 1.23 0.27 -5.15
C GLY A 17 -0.25 0.01 -4.86
N LEU A 18 -1.14 0.71 -5.58
CA LEU A 18 -2.58 0.53 -5.45
C LEU A 18 -3.02 -0.87 -5.91
N THR A 19 -2.49 -1.35 -7.04
CA THR A 19 -2.76 -2.72 -7.51
C THR A 19 -2.27 -3.76 -6.50
N ALA A 20 -1.03 -3.63 -5.99
CA ALA A 20 -0.51 -4.55 -4.98
C ALA A 20 -1.37 -4.57 -3.72
N ALA A 21 -1.88 -3.42 -3.27
CA ALA A 21 -2.75 -3.32 -2.09
C ALA A 21 -4.09 -4.04 -2.31
N ILE A 22 -4.71 -3.85 -3.48
CA ILE A 22 -5.97 -4.52 -3.83
C ILE A 22 -5.79 -6.04 -3.83
N TYR A 23 -4.77 -6.56 -4.52
CA TYR A 23 -4.57 -8.02 -4.59
C TYR A 23 -4.16 -8.63 -3.25
N SER A 24 -3.36 -7.92 -2.45
CA SER A 24 -3.00 -8.36 -1.09
C SER A 24 -4.23 -8.38 -0.17
N ALA A 25 -5.14 -7.41 -0.29
CA ALA A 25 -6.40 -7.40 0.44
C ALA A 25 -7.33 -8.54 0.00
N ARG A 26 -7.40 -8.83 -1.31
CA ARG A 26 -8.16 -9.97 -1.86
C ARG A 26 -7.62 -11.32 -1.37
N ALA A 27 -6.32 -11.42 -1.14
CA ALA A 27 -5.69 -12.59 -0.53
C ALA A 27 -5.85 -12.65 1.01
N ASN A 28 -6.70 -11.80 1.60
CA ASN A 28 -6.96 -11.73 3.04
C ASN A 28 -5.71 -11.42 3.90
N LEU A 29 -4.68 -10.77 3.33
CA LEU A 29 -3.41 -10.48 4.01
C LEU A 29 -3.44 -9.21 4.86
N LYS A 30 -4.54 -8.44 4.82
CA LYS A 30 -4.72 -7.19 5.56
C LYS A 30 -3.52 -6.23 5.40
N PRO A 31 -3.16 -5.86 4.15
CA PRO A 31 -1.98 -5.05 3.89
C PRO A 31 -2.10 -3.65 4.50
N ILE A 32 -0.97 -3.07 4.88
CA ILE A 32 -0.88 -1.65 5.22
C ILE A 32 -0.35 -0.89 4.00
N LEU A 33 -1.11 0.07 3.49
CA LEU A 33 -0.70 0.95 2.41
C LEU A 33 -0.32 2.32 2.97
N ILE A 34 0.93 2.74 2.73
CA ILE A 34 1.39 4.10 2.98
C ILE A 34 1.52 4.79 1.62
N HIS A 35 0.71 5.83 1.41
CA HIS A 35 0.68 6.59 0.16
C HIS A 35 1.01 8.07 0.42
N GLY A 36 1.53 8.75 -0.60
CA GLY A 36 1.75 10.20 -0.58
C GLY A 36 0.43 10.99 -0.62
N MET A 37 0.53 12.33 -0.56
CA MET A 37 -0.63 13.22 -0.59
C MET A 37 -1.50 13.07 -1.83
N GLN A 38 -0.89 12.80 -3.00
CA GLN A 38 -1.62 12.61 -4.25
C GLN A 38 -1.52 11.16 -4.77
N PRO A 39 -2.63 10.59 -5.25
CA PRO A 39 -2.63 9.35 -6.01
C PRO A 39 -2.00 9.58 -7.39
N GLY A 40 -1.46 8.52 -8.00
CA GLY A 40 -0.84 8.58 -9.34
C GLY A 40 0.68 8.44 -9.34
N GLY A 41 1.33 8.62 -8.19
CA GLY A 41 2.78 8.44 -8.05
C GLY A 41 3.56 9.51 -8.81
N GLN A 42 4.27 9.11 -9.87
CA GLN A 42 5.08 10.01 -10.73
C GLN A 42 4.35 10.43 -12.02
N MET A 43 3.10 9.99 -12.21
CA MET A 43 2.27 10.36 -13.37
C MET A 43 1.45 11.64 -13.10
N THR A 44 1.78 12.39 -12.05
CA THR A 44 1.12 13.60 -11.57
C THR A 44 2.20 14.62 -11.24
#